data_AF-A0A2M8AF93-F1
#
_entry.id   AF-A0A2M8AF93-F1
#
_cell.length_a   1.000
_cell.length_b   1.000
_cell.length_c   1.000
_cell.angle_alpha   90.00
_cell.angle_beta   90.00
_cell.angle_gamma   90.00
#
_symmetry.space_group_name_H-M   'P 1'
#
loop_
_entity.id
_entity.type
_entity.pdbx_description
1 polymer ?
#
loop_
_entity_poly.entity_id
_entity_poly.type
_entity_poly.pdbx_seq_one_letter_code
_entity_poly.pdbx_strand_id
1 'polypeptide(L)'
;MKKIFLFLIFLGLILPIGAMGDVINIPNPLNANEFEEIVNNIIDFLFEIAIVLAPLMIVVGAVLLVASGGNLAQTERGKNIILWAAVGFFILLLAKGIIALIESLLEVK
;
A
#
# COMPACT_ATOMS: atom_id res chain seq x y z
N MET A 1 35.99 37.02 -42.35
CA MET A 1 34.75 36.47 -41.76
C MET A 1 34.70 34.95 -41.74
N LYS A 2 35.03 34.22 -42.83
CA LYS A 2 35.02 32.74 -42.86
C LYS A 2 35.92 32.04 -41.81
N LYS A 3 37.08 32.63 -41.46
CA LYS A 3 38.00 32.08 -40.45
C LYS A 3 37.47 32.18 -39.01
N ILE A 4 36.74 33.26 -38.69
CA ILE A 4 36.06 33.44 -37.39
C ILE A 4 34.93 32.42 -37.24
N PHE A 5 34.23 32.13 -38.35
CA PHE A 5 33.14 31.17 -38.39
C PHE A 5 33.65 29.73 -38.21
N LEU A 6 34.77 29.38 -38.84
CA LEU A 6 35.45 28.09 -38.66
C LEU A 6 36.00 27.91 -37.24
N PHE A 7 36.49 28.99 -36.61
CA PHE A 7 36.96 28.97 -35.23
C PHE A 7 35.81 28.77 -34.22
N LEU A 8 34.63 29.35 -34.47
CA LEU A 8 33.43 29.13 -33.64
C LEU A 8 32.91 27.69 -33.73
N ILE A 9 32.96 27.06 -34.90
CA ILE A 9 32.59 25.65 -35.08
C ILE A 9 33.60 24.74 -34.36
N PHE A 10 34.89 25.03 -34.45
CA PHE A 10 35.93 24.27 -33.76
C PHE A 10 35.83 24.40 -32.24
N LEU A 11 35.47 25.58 -31.73
CA LEU A 11 35.23 25.82 -30.30
C LEU A 11 33.98 25.07 -29.79
N GLY A 12 32.93 24.99 -30.61
CA GLY A 12 31.72 24.23 -30.30
C GLY A 12 31.91 22.70 -30.29
N LEU A 13 32.90 22.18 -31.05
CA LEU A 13 33.20 20.74 -31.12
C LEU A 13 34.05 20.24 -29.93
N ILE A 14 34.76 21.14 -29.23
CA ILE A 14 35.63 20.81 -28.09
C ILE A 14 34.90 20.86 -26.75
N LEU A 15 33.67 21.39 -26.71
CA LEU A 15 32.85 21.29 -25.50
C LEU A 15 32.54 19.80 -25.25
N PRO A 16 32.90 19.26 -24.08
CA PRO A 16 32.48 17.92 -23.73
C PRO A 16 30.96 17.99 -23.61
N ILE A 17 30.26 17.41 -24.58
CA ILE A 17 28.84 17.12 -24.44
C ILE A 17 28.80 16.11 -23.30
N GLY A 18 28.57 16.59 -22.08
CA GLY A 18 28.29 15.76 -20.94
C GLY A 18 27.02 15.01 -21.28
N ALA A 19 27.17 13.82 -21.86
CA ALA A 19 26.16 12.80 -21.78
C ALA A 19 26.01 12.54 -20.29
N MET A 20 25.04 13.22 -19.68
CA MET A 20 24.49 12.81 -18.39
C MET A 20 23.97 11.41 -18.65
N GLY A 21 24.79 10.40 -18.35
CA GLY A 21 24.29 9.05 -18.25
C GLY A 21 23.22 9.10 -17.19
N ASP A 22 21.96 8.89 -17.60
CA ASP A 22 20.89 8.64 -16.65
C ASP A 22 21.38 7.48 -15.79
N VAL A 23 21.70 7.78 -14.53
CA VAL A 23 21.87 6.75 -13.52
C VAL A 23 20.53 6.04 -13.50
N ILE A 24 20.49 4.79 -13.98
CA ILE A 24 19.30 3.95 -13.90
C ILE A 24 19.06 3.72 -12.42
N ASN A 25 18.27 4.60 -11.83
CA ASN A 25 17.83 4.47 -10.46
C ASN A 25 16.76 3.39 -10.49
N ILE A 26 17.07 2.19 -10.02
CA ILE A 26 16.07 1.14 -9.84
C ILE A 26 15.36 1.49 -8.53
N PRO A 27 14.13 2.07 -8.58
CA PRO A 27 13.42 2.39 -7.35
C PRO A 27 13.12 1.09 -6.61
N ASN A 28 13.21 1.12 -5.28
CA ASN A 28 12.83 -0.01 -4.47
C ASN A 28 11.34 -0.30 -4.71
N PRO A 29 10.96 -1.47 -5.28
CA PRO A 29 9.56 -1.77 -5.58
C PRO A 29 8.71 -1.92 -4.30
N LEU A 30 9.33 -2.04 -3.13
CA LEU A 30 8.66 -2.14 -1.84
C LEU A 30 8.47 -0.78 -1.16
N ASN A 31 9.06 0.30 -1.70
CA ASN A 31 9.08 1.65 -1.12
C ASN A 31 9.31 1.61 0.41
N ALA A 32 10.29 0.82 0.85
CA ALA A 32 10.58 0.64 2.26
C ALA A 32 12.08 0.64 2.52
N ASN A 33 12.55 1.57 3.35
CA ASN A 33 13.96 1.71 3.72
C ASN A 33 14.27 1.01 5.04
N GLU A 34 13.25 0.82 5.88
CA GLU A 34 13.35 0.22 7.21
C GLU A 34 12.33 -0.90 7.40
N PHE A 35 12.58 -1.78 8.39
CA PHE A 35 11.69 -2.90 8.70
C PHE A 35 10.28 -2.44 9.08
N GLU A 36 10.16 -1.31 9.77
CA GLU A 36 8.88 -0.71 10.15
C GLU A 36 8.04 -0.33 8.94
N GLU A 37 8.65 0.29 7.92
CA GLU A 37 7.98 0.70 6.69
C GLU A 37 7.47 -0.51 5.89
N ILE A 38 8.21 -1.63 5.91
CA ILE A 38 7.73 -2.89 5.30
C ILE A 38 6.47 -3.38 6.00
N VAL A 39 6.45 -3.38 7.33
CA VAL A 39 5.29 -3.84 8.12
C VAL A 39 4.10 -2.92 7.89
N ASN A 40 4.31 -1.60 7.85
CA ASN A 40 3.26 -0.61 7.55
C ASN A 40 2.68 -0.83 6.16
N ASN A 41 3.51 -1.02 5.14
CA ASN A 41 3.05 -1.25 3.77
C ASN A 41 2.21 -2.54 3.65
N ILE A 42 2.57 -3.61 4.38
CA ILE A 42 1.79 -4.85 4.41
C ILE A 42 0.44 -4.62 5.11
N ILE A 43 0.44 -3.94 6.26
CA ILE A 43 -0.80 -3.65 7.00
C ILE A 43 -1.73 -2.79 6.14
N ASP A 44 -1.22 -1.76 5.47
CA ASP A 44 -1.98 -0.88 4.60
C ASP A 44 -2.60 -1.64 3.42
N PHE A 45 -1.81 -2.50 2.78
CA PHE A 45 -2.30 -3.36 1.70
C PHE A 45 -3.43 -4.30 2.18
N LEU A 46 -3.26 -4.93 3.34
CA LEU A 46 -4.31 -5.78 3.92
C LEU A 46 -5.55 -4.96 4.31
N PHE A 47 -5.37 -3.72 4.78
CA PHE A 47 -6.46 -2.83 5.16
C PHE A 47 -7.29 -2.40 3.94
N GLU A 48 -6.63 -2.08 2.82
CA GLU A 48 -7.30 -1.73 1.56
C GLU A 48 -8.19 -2.87 1.06
N ILE A 49 -7.68 -4.10 1.09
CA ILE A 49 -8.47 -5.30 0.75
C ILE A 49 -9.62 -5.49 1.75
N ALA A 50 -9.35 -5.32 3.04
CA ALA A 50 -10.32 -5.57 4.09
C ALA A 50 -11.50 -4.58 4.05
N ILE A 51 -11.29 -3.32 3.67
CA ILE A 51 -12.37 -2.33 3.49
C ILE A 51 -13.44 -2.83 2.52
N VAL A 52 -13.04 -3.53 1.46
CA VAL A 52 -13.97 -4.07 0.46
C VAL A 52 -14.50 -5.45 0.88
N LEU A 53 -13.62 -6.31 1.37
CA LEU A 53 -13.95 -7.71 1.66
C LEU A 53 -14.81 -7.86 2.93
N ALA A 54 -14.54 -7.10 3.99
CA ALA A 54 -15.26 -7.20 5.25
C ALA A 54 -16.77 -6.94 5.09
N PRO A 55 -17.24 -5.81 4.51
CA PRO A 55 -18.67 -5.59 4.32
C PRO A 55 -19.30 -6.63 3.39
N LEU A 56 -18.58 -7.11 2.37
CA LEU A 56 -19.06 -8.16 1.48
C LEU A 56 -19.33 -9.47 2.26
N MET A 57 -18.39 -9.89 3.10
CA MET A 57 -18.55 -11.08 3.93
C MET A 57 -19.66 -10.92 4.97
N ILE A 58 -19.83 -9.73 5.54
CA ILE A 58 -20.94 -9.42 6.45
C ILE A 58 -22.28 -9.56 5.73
N VAL A 59 -22.39 -9.04 4.50
CA VAL A 59 -23.61 -9.19 3.67
C VAL A 59 -23.89 -10.66 3.38
N VAL A 60 -22.87 -11.45 2.99
CA VAL A 60 -23.02 -12.89 2.74
C VAL A 60 -23.52 -13.61 3.98
N GLY A 61 -22.94 -13.33 5.15
CA GLY A 61 -23.39 -13.89 6.42
C GLY A 61 -24.81 -13.47 6.77
N ALA A 62 -25.17 -12.21 6.54
CA ALA A 62 -26.52 -11.69 6.80
C ALA A 62 -27.57 -12.34 5.88
N VAL A 63 -27.26 -12.51 4.59
CA VAL A 63 -28.14 -13.22 3.65
C VAL A 63 -28.33 -14.67 4.10
N LEU A 64 -27.27 -15.34 4.54
CA LEU A 64 -27.35 -16.71 5.03
C LEU A 64 -28.21 -16.84 6.29
N LEU A 65 -28.20 -15.83 7.17
CA LEU A 65 -29.06 -15.76 8.35
C LEU A 65 -30.53 -15.58 8.01
N VAL A 66 -30.85 -14.74 7.03
CA VAL A 66 -32.24 -14.49 6.61
C VAL A 66 -32.78 -15.67 5.80
N ALA A 67 -31.95 -16.24 4.92
CA ALA A 67 -32.33 -17.35 4.04
C ALA A 67 -32.36 -18.72 4.74
N SER A 68 -31.94 -18.82 6.01
CA SER A 68 -31.83 -20.11 6.71
C SER A 68 -33.17 -20.77 7.01
N GLY A 69 -34.29 -20.03 7.01
CA GLY A 69 -35.64 -20.59 7.13
C GLY A 69 -35.88 -21.46 8.36
N GLY A 70 -35.12 -21.25 9.45
CA GLY A 70 -35.18 -22.06 10.67
C GLY A 70 -34.16 -23.21 10.73
N ASN A 71 -33.31 -23.39 9.73
CA ASN A 71 -32.19 -24.33 9.79
C ASN A 71 -31.09 -23.78 10.73
N LEU A 72 -30.87 -24.49 11.84
CA LEU A 72 -29.88 -24.13 12.86
C LEU A 72 -28.44 -24.07 12.31
N ALA A 73 -28.05 -25.03 11.47
CA ALA A 73 -26.70 -25.10 10.92
C ALA A 73 -26.38 -23.92 9.99
N GLN A 74 -27.34 -23.52 9.15
CA GLN A 74 -27.17 -22.36 8.26
C GLN A 74 -27.16 -21.05 9.06
N THR A 75 -27.97 -20.98 10.11
CA THR A 75 -28.00 -19.82 11.01
C THR A 75 -26.66 -19.68 11.76
N GLU A 76 -26.11 -20.76 12.29
CA GLU A 76 -24.82 -20.73 12.98
C GLU A 76 -23.69 -20.34 12.02
N ARG A 77 -23.67 -20.88 10.81
CA ARG A 77 -22.72 -20.51 9.76
C ARG A 77 -22.77 -19.01 9.44
N GLY A 78 -23.96 -18.44 9.27
CA GLY A 78 -24.12 -17.01 8.98
C GLY A 78 -23.55 -16.12 10.11
N LYS A 79 -23.83 -16.49 11.37
CA LYS A 79 -23.26 -15.79 12.54
C LYS A 79 -21.75 -15.88 12.56
N ASN A 80 -21.20 -17.07 12.34
CA ASN A 80 -19.76 -17.29 12.34
C ASN A 80 -19.06 -16.48 11.25
N ILE A 81 -19.62 -16.41 10.04
CA ILE A 81 -19.08 -15.58 8.96
C ILE A 81 -18.98 -14.10 9.37
N ILE A 82 -20.06 -13.56 9.94
CA ILE A 82 -20.08 -12.15 10.40
C ILE A 82 -19.08 -11.94 11.53
N LEU A 83 -19.04 -12.84 12.51
CA LEU A 83 -18.13 -12.73 13.65
C LEU A 83 -16.67 -12.78 13.20
N TRP A 84 -16.29 -13.73 12.35
CA TRP A 84 -14.92 -13.83 11.86
C TRP A 84 -14.52 -12.64 10.96
N ALA A 85 -15.44 -12.13 10.15
CA ALA A 85 -15.22 -10.90 9.37
C ALA A 85 -14.99 -9.69 10.29
N ALA A 86 -15.81 -9.54 11.34
CA ALA A 86 -15.68 -8.45 12.30
C ALA A 86 -14.39 -8.55 13.13
N VAL A 87 -14.04 -9.75 13.61
CA VAL A 87 -12.81 -9.99 14.37
C VAL A 87 -11.58 -9.73 13.51
N GLY A 88 -11.54 -10.21 12.27
CA GLY A 88 -10.44 -9.94 11.36
C GLY A 88 -10.25 -8.45 11.10
N PHE A 89 -11.35 -7.73 10.82
CA PHE A 89 -11.31 -6.28 10.63
C PHE A 89 -10.89 -5.52 11.91
N PHE A 90 -11.33 -5.99 13.08
CA PHE A 90 -10.94 -5.41 14.36
C PHE A 90 -9.45 -5.56 14.64
N ILE A 91 -8.85 -6.72 14.33
CA ILE A 91 -7.41 -6.95 14.47
C ILE A 91 -6.62 -5.99 13.58
N LEU A 92 -7.07 -5.77 12.34
CA LEU A 92 -6.48 -4.81 11.41
C LEU A 92 -6.53 -3.36 11.95
N LEU A 93 -7.65 -2.96 12.54
CA LEU A 93 -7.78 -1.65 13.19
C LEU A 93 -6.83 -1.51 14.38
N LEU A 94 -6.69 -2.56 15.20
CA LEU A 94 -5.75 -2.55 16.33
C LEU A 94 -4.29 -2.48 15.86
N ALA A 95 -3.92 -3.18 14.79
CA ALA A 95 -2.57 -3.13 14.25
C ALA A 95 -2.17 -1.69 13.87
N LYS A 96 -3.00 -0.99 13.09
CA LYS A 96 -2.78 0.44 12.78
C LYS A 96 -2.84 1.32 14.03
N GLY A 97 -3.77 1.07 14.93
CA GLY A 97 -3.96 1.86 16.14
C GLY A 97 -2.75 1.82 17.06
N ILE A 98 -2.14 0.64 17.25
CA ILE A 98 -0.95 0.49 18.09
C ILE A 98 0.24 1.25 17.48
N ILE A 99 0.43 1.16 16.17
CA ILE A 99 1.53 1.85 15.48
C ILE A 99 1.35 3.38 15.60
N ALA A 100 0.16 3.89 15.32
CA ALA A 100 -0.15 5.31 15.47
C ALA A 100 0.01 5.81 16.91
N LEU A 101 -0.31 4.98 17.91
CA LEU A 101 -0.07 5.31 19.31
C LEU A 101 1.43 5.39 19.61
N ILE A 102 2.23 4.43 19.13
CA ILE A 102 3.68 4.44 19.32
C ILE A 102 4.31 5.68 18.67
N GLU A 103 3.95 5.99 17.41
CA GLU A 103 4.39 7.19 16.71
C GLU A 103 4.03 8.46 17.50
N SER A 104 2.80 8.54 18.01
CA SER A 104 2.33 9.69 18.79
C SER A 104 3.07 9.89 20.12
N LEU A 105 3.49 8.81 20.77
CA LEU A 105 4.20 8.85 22.05
C LEU A 105 5.69 9.13 21.87
N LEU A 106 6.26 8.76 20.72
CA LEU A 106 7.67 9.00 20.42
C LEU A 106 7.95 10.43 19.91
N GLU A 107 6.90 11.23 19.64
CA GLU A 107 7.01 12.60 19.10
C GLU A 107 7.94 12.68 17.87
N VAL A 108 8.06 11.57 17.14
CA VAL A 108 8.74 11.51 15.85
C VAL A 108 7.70 11.93 14.82
N LYS A 109 7.81 13.20 14.42
CA LYS A 109 6.96 13.83 13.42
C LYS A 109 7.39 13.45 12.00
#